data_AF-A0A2T6VXX6-F1
#
_entry.id   AF-A0A2T6VXX6-F1
#
_cell.length_a   1.000
_cell.length_b   1.000
_cell.length_c   1.000
_cell.angle_alpha   90.00
_cell.angle_beta   90.00
_cell.angle_gamma   90.00
#
_symmetry.space_group_name_H-M   'P 1'
#
loop_
_entity.id
_entity.type
_entity.pdbx_description
1 polymer ?
#
loop_
_entity_poly.entity_id
_entity_poly.type
_entity_poly.pdbx_seq_one_letter_code
_entity_poly.pdbx_strand_id
1 'polypeptide(L)' 'MYQNNFLCASYTSKAKTSEALVEVFSQLFEDFKNPTLPAIKGVYYAKGPGSFTSLKLTHVFLHTLALIHDFELY' A
#
# COMPACT_ATOMS: atom_id res chain seq x y z
N MET A 1 5.62 2.71 5.52
CA MET A 1 5.08 1.87 6.60
C MET A 1 5.37 2.57 7.92
N TYR A 2 4.33 2.84 8.70
CA TYR A 2 4.46 3.42 10.02
C TYR A 2 4.07 2.39 11.08
N GLN A 3 4.87 2.28 12.14
CA GLN A 3 4.57 1.49 13.31
C GLN A 3 4.82 2.34 14.55
N ASN A 4 3.88 2.37 15.49
CA ASN A 4 3.95 3.19 16.71
C ASN A 4 4.29 4.66 16.42
N ASN A 5 3.74 5.21 15.35
CA ASN A 5 3.97 6.59 14.90
C ASN A 5 5.41 6.89 14.40
N PHE A 6 6.23 5.86 14.17
CA PHE A 6 7.56 5.97 13.57
C PHE A 6 7.54 5.44 12.14
N LEU A 7 8.22 6.14 11.23
CA LEU A 7 8.43 5.68 9.87
C LEU A 7 9.47 4.55 9.86
N CYS A 8 9.05 3.33 9.54
CA CYS A 8 9.93 2.16 9.52
C CYS A 8 10.48 1.87 8.12
N ALA A 9 9.69 2.13 7.08
CA ALA A 9 10.07 1.88 5.70
C ALA A 9 9.39 2.86 4.75
N SER A 10 10.06 3.22 3.67
CA SER A 10 9.53 4.05 2.59
C SER A 10 9.94 3.45 1.25
N TYR A 11 9.02 3.48 0.29
CA TYR A 11 9.20 2.92 -1.04
C TYR A 11 8.94 4.00 -2.07
N THR A 12 9.66 3.96 -3.20
CA THR A 12 9.44 4.88 -4.32
C THR A 12 9.76 4.15 -5.60
N SER A 13 8.91 4.29 -6.62
CA SER A 13 9.13 3.72 -7.95
C SER A 13 8.92 4.80 -9.01
N LYS A 14 9.68 4.70 -10.11
CA LYS A 14 9.53 5.54 -11.30
C LYS A 14 8.71 4.85 -12.40
N ALA A 15 8.24 3.63 -12.15
CA ALA A 15 7.44 2.86 -13.08
C ALA A 15 6.03 3.45 -13.26
N LYS A 16 5.28 2.92 -14.22
CA LYS A 16 3.86 3.27 -14.37
C LYS A 16 3.07 2.82 -13.15
N THR A 17 2.00 3.53 -12.79
CA THR A 17 1.24 3.26 -11.56
C THR A 17 0.84 1.79 -11.37
N SER A 18 0.41 1.10 -12.43
CA SER A 18 0.03 -0.31 -12.36
C SER A 18 1.20 -1.22 -11.97
N GLU A 19 2.38 -0.97 -12.53
CA GLU A 19 3.60 -1.74 -12.25
C GLU A 19 4.14 -1.39 -10.85
N ALA A 20 4.19 -0.09 -10.54
CA ALA A 20 4.68 0.42 -9.27
C ALA A 20 3.86 -0.09 -8.07
N LEU A 21 2.53 -0.20 -8.20
CA LEU A 21 1.68 -0.74 -7.13
C LEU A 21 2.04 -2.19 -6.81
N VAL A 22 2.24 -3.02 -7.82
CA VAL A 22 2.63 -4.43 -7.64
C VAL A 22 4.03 -4.52 -7.04
N GLU A 23 5.00 -3.76 -7.58
CA GLU A 23 6.39 -3.73 -7.11
C GLU A 23 6.46 -3.34 -5.63
N VAL A 24 5.87 -2.19 -5.27
CA VAL A 24 5.93 -1.64 -3.92
C VAL A 24 5.25 -2.56 -2.91
N PHE A 25 4.05 -3.08 -3.22
CA PHE A 25 3.35 -3.93 -2.27
C PHE A 25 3.96 -5.33 -2.16
N SER A 26 4.54 -5.87 -3.24
CA SER A 26 5.30 -7.13 -3.14
C SER A 26 6.49 -6.96 -2.20
N GLN A 27 7.25 -5.87 -2.37
CA GLN A 27 8.39 -5.58 -1.50
C GLN A 27 7.95 -5.32 -0.05
N LEU A 28 6.87 -4.54 0.15
CA LEU A 28 6.28 -4.32 1.47
C LEU A 28 5.93 -5.65 2.16
N PHE A 29 5.29 -6.57 1.46
CA PHE A 29 4.93 -7.84 2.06
C PHE A 29 6.15 -8.72 2.33
N GLU A 30 7.16 -8.73 1.46
CA GLU A 30 8.44 -9.44 1.72
C GLU A 30 9.16 -8.88 2.95
N ASP A 31 9.30 -7.56 3.05
CA ASP A 31 10.01 -6.89 4.15
C ASP A 31 9.33 -7.16 5.51
N PHE A 32 8.01 -7.40 5.50
CA PHE A 32 7.19 -7.61 6.70
C PHE A 32 6.59 -9.03 6.78
N LYS A 33 7.11 -10.01 6.03
CA LYS A 33 6.65 -11.41 6.03
C LYS A 33 6.81 -12.13 7.37
N ASN A 34 7.58 -11.57 8.30
CA ASN A 34 7.86 -12.20 9.57
C ASN A 34 6.56 -12.30 10.42
N PRO A 35 6.12 -13.51 10.80
CA PRO A 35 4.87 -13.71 11.56
C PRO A 35 4.86 -13.08 12.96
N THR A 36 5.99 -12.54 13.44
CA THR A 36 6.04 -11.71 14.66
C THR A 36 5.75 -10.24 14.44
N LEU A 37 5.67 -9.77 13.19
CA LEU A 37 5.30 -8.39 12.87
C LEU A 37 3.77 -8.23 12.85
N PRO A 38 3.24 -7.15 13.42
CA PRO A 38 1.80 -6.94 13.48
C PRO A 38 1.21 -6.77 12.08
N ALA A 39 0.03 -7.34 11.87
CA ALA A 39 -0.75 -7.16 10.64
C ALA A 39 -0.99 -5.67 10.35
N ILE A 40 -0.97 -5.30 9.06
CA ILE A 40 -1.31 -3.95 8.62
C ILE A 40 -2.75 -3.65 9.07
N LYS A 41 -2.92 -2.70 9.98
CA LYS A 41 -4.25 -2.34 10.50
C LYS A 41 -5.07 -1.50 9.51
N GLY A 42 -4.39 -0.67 8.73
CA GLY A 42 -5.05 0.11 7.70
C GLY A 42 -4.07 0.79 6.76
N VAL A 43 -4.59 1.20 5.61
CA VAL A 43 -3.85 1.90 4.56
C VAL A 43 -4.51 3.24 4.30
N TYR A 44 -3.71 4.30 4.44
CA TYR A 44 -4.09 5.66 4.11
C TYR A 44 -3.62 5.97 2.69
N TYR A 45 -4.52 6.44 1.83
CA TYR A 45 -4.15 6.76 0.45
C TYR A 45 -4.87 8.01 -0.08
N ALA A 46 -4.19 8.71 -0.98
CA ALA A 46 -4.71 9.95 -1.53
C ALA A 46 -5.93 9.69 -2.44
N LYS A 47 -6.99 10.48 -2.24
CA LYS A 47 -8.18 10.52 -3.10
C LYS A 47 -8.17 11.70 -4.10
N GLY A 48 -7.11 12.52 -4.09
CA GLY A 48 -6.84 13.62 -5.03
C GLY A 48 -5.80 14.61 -4.47
N PRO A 49 -5.41 15.67 -5.20
CA PRO A 49 -5.40 15.82 -6.66
C PRO A 49 -4.31 14.95 -7.32
N GLY A 50 -4.44 14.67 -8.61
CA GLY A 50 -3.47 13.86 -9.35
C GLY A 50 -4.07 13.31 -10.65
N SER A 51 -3.33 12.41 -11.30
CA SER A 51 -3.82 11.69 -12.47
C SER A 51 -5.07 10.88 -12.12
N PHE A 52 -6.18 11.13 -12.81
CA PHE A 52 -7.43 10.41 -12.62
C PHE A 52 -7.24 8.90 -12.75
N THR A 53 -6.48 8.46 -13.75
CA THR A 53 -6.17 7.04 -13.97
C THR A 53 -5.40 6.44 -12.81
N SER A 54 -4.39 7.15 -12.30
CA SER A 54 -3.59 6.67 -11.18
C SER A 54 -4.44 6.55 -9.90
N LEU A 55 -5.29 7.55 -9.62
CA LEU A 55 -6.21 7.52 -8.48
C LEU A 55 -7.17 6.32 -8.57
N LYS A 56 -7.76 6.05 -9.74
CA LYS A 56 -8.66 4.91 -9.94
C LYS A 56 -7.95 3.56 -9.81
N LEU A 57 -6.76 3.43 -10.38
CA LEU A 57 -5.96 2.20 -10.26
C LEU A 57 -5.57 1.92 -8.82
N THR A 58 -5.04 2.93 -8.11
CA THR A 58 -4.69 2.80 -6.69
C THR A 58 -5.92 2.45 -5.85
N HIS A 59 -7.06 3.11 -6.10
CA HIS A 59 -8.31 2.81 -5.39
C HIS A 59 -8.73 1.34 -5.57
N VAL A 60 -8.86 0.86 -6.81
CA VAL A 60 -9.28 -0.52 -7.08
C VAL A 60 -8.27 -1.52 -6.51
N PHE A 61 -6.98 -1.26 -6.66
CA PHE A 61 -5.92 -2.13 -6.15
C PHE A 61 -5.98 -2.27 -4.62
N LEU A 62 -6.08 -1.15 -3.90
CA LEU A 62 -6.12 -1.15 -2.44
C LEU A 62 -7.40 -1.75 -1.89
N HIS A 63 -8.56 -1.48 -2.51
CA HIS A 63 -9.82 -2.14 -2.15
C HIS A 63 -9.76 -3.65 -2.38
N THR A 64 -9.06 -4.11 -3.42
CA THR A 64 -8.85 -5.54 -3.66
C THR A 64 -7.98 -6.16 -2.57
N LEU A 65 -6.87 -5.51 -2.20
CA LEU A 65 -6.01 -6.00 -1.11
C LEU A 65 -6.71 -5.98 0.25
N ALA A 66 -7.53 -4.96 0.53
CA ALA A 66 -8.31 -4.88 1.77
C ALA A 66 -9.27 -6.07 1.91
N LEU A 67 -9.91 -6.51 0.81
CA LEU A 67 -10.75 -7.70 0.80
C LEU A 67 -9.97 -9.00 1.06
N ILE A 68 -8.70 -9.07 0.66
CA ILE A 68 -7.86 -10.27 0.80
C ILE A 68 -7.24 -10.35 2.20
N HIS A 69 -6.81 -9.22 2.75
CA HIS A 69 -5.99 -9.14 3.96
C HIS A 69 -6.70 -8.52 5.18
N ASP A 70 -7.97 -8.14 5.03
CA ASP A 70 -8.84 -7.63 6.10
C ASP A 70 -8.27 -6.40 6.85
N PHE A 71 -7.82 -5.40 6.08
CA PHE A 71 -7.36 -4.12 6.62
C PHE A 71 -8.27 -2.95 6.23
N GLU A 72 -8.30 -1.93 7.07
CA GLU A 72 -9.14 -0.75 6.84
C GLU A 72 -8.51 0.24 5.83
N LEU A 73 -9.35 1.00 5.13
CA LEU A 73 -8.93 1.98 4.14
C LEU A 73 -9.39 3.39 4.52
N TYR A 74 -8.46 4.34 4.42
CA TYR A 74 -8.66 5.74 4.81
C TYR A 74 -8.32 6.71 3.66
#